data_AF-A0A4Q0VPM4-F1
#
_entry.id   AF-A0A4Q0VPM4-F1
#
_cell.length_a   1.000
_cell.length_b   1.000
_cell.length_c   1.000
_cell.angle_alpha   90.00
_cell.angle_beta   90.00
_cell.angle_gamma   90.00
#
_symmetry.space_group_name_H-M   'P 1'
#
loop_
_entity.id
_entity.type
_entity.pdbx_description
1 polymer ?
#
loop_
_entity_poly.entity_id
_entity_poly.type
_entity_poly.pdbx_seq_one_letter_code
_entity_poly.pdbx_strand_id
1 'polypeptide(L)' 'MNYEQMSTSEIVAYYKRVRNYIDQGFRVEGLKDELHLISKTLKQKSREMNKNELAQYLGEIDSYLKNIRH' A
#
# COMPACT_ATOMS: atom_id res chain seq x y z
N MET A 1 13.40 -2.87 -5.09
CA MET A 1 12.51 -1.95 -5.83
C MET A 1 12.60 -0.58 -5.14
N ASN A 2 12.83 0.52 -5.85
CA ASN A 2 13.02 1.84 -5.21
C ASN A 2 11.71 2.64 -5.20
N TYR A 3 10.99 2.56 -4.09
CA TYR A 3 9.70 3.23 -3.89
C TYR A 3 9.77 4.76 -3.99
N GLU A 4 10.93 5.35 -3.67
CA GLU A 4 11.09 6.81 -3.68
C GLU A 4 11.13 7.39 -5.09
N GLN A 5 11.58 6.59 -6.06
CA GLN A 5 11.68 6.98 -7.48
C GLN A 5 10.39 6.72 -8.26
N MET A 6 9.46 5.95 -7.70
CA MET A 6 8.17 5.68 -8.34
C MET A 6 7.26 6.91 -8.24
N SER A 7 6.53 7.19 -9.30
CA SER A 7 5.43 8.15 -9.27
C SER A 7 4.31 7.64 -8.37
N THR A 8 3.48 8.56 -7.90
CA THR A 8 2.33 8.23 -7.06
C THR A 8 1.39 7.21 -7.74
N SER A 9 1.17 7.35 -9.05
CA SER A 9 0.38 6.41 -9.86
C SER A 9 0.98 5.00 -9.89
N GLU A 10 2.31 4.89 -9.98
CA GLU A 10 2.99 3.60 -9.96
C GLU A 10 2.89 2.91 -8.60
N ILE A 11 2.99 3.68 -7.51
CA ILE A 11 2.78 3.17 -6.14
C ILE A 11 1.36 2.66 -5.96
N VAL A 12 0.35 3.40 -6.45
CA VAL A 12 -1.05 2.97 -6.43
C VAL A 12 -1.25 1.71 -7.27
N ALA A 13 -0.65 1.63 -8.46
CA ALA A 13 -0.73 0.45 -9.31
C ALA A 13 -0.07 -0.77 -8.63
N TYR A 14 1.05 -0.57 -7.95
CA TYR A 14 1.72 -1.61 -7.20
C TYR A 14 0.89 -2.07 -6.00
N TYR A 15 0.30 -1.14 -5.25
CA TYR A 15 -0.65 -1.45 -4.18
C TYR A 15 -1.80 -2.33 -4.66
N LYS A 16 -2.40 -2.04 -5.81
CA LYS A 16 -3.48 -2.86 -6.38
C LYS A 16 -3.02 -4.31 -6.64
N ARG A 17 -1.76 -4.53 -7.03
CA ARG A 17 -1.22 -5.89 -7.19
C ARG A 17 -1.04 -6.58 -5.83
N VAL A 18 -0.45 -5.90 -4.86
CA VAL A 18 -0.29 -6.40 -3.48
C VAL A 18 -1.65 -6.77 -2.88
N ARG A 19 -2.64 -5.89 -3.04
CA ARG A 19 -4.03 -6.13 -2.66
C ARG A 19 -4.59 -7.40 -3.29
N ASN A 20 -4.41 -7.59 -4.60
CA ASN A 20 -4.90 -8.78 -5.30
C ASN A 20 -4.27 -10.07 -4.73
N TYR A 21 -2.98 -10.07 -4.39
CA TYR A 21 -2.36 -11.23 -3.73
C TYR A 21 -2.98 -11.50 -2.35
N ILE A 22 -3.24 -10.47 -1.55
CA ILE A 22 -3.87 -10.63 -0.24
C ILE A 22 -5.31 -11.14 -0.40
N ASP A 23 -6.07 -10.60 -1.35
CA ASP A 23 -7.44 -11.02 -1.67
C ASP A 23 -7.49 -12.47 -2.19
N GLN A 24 -6.44 -12.95 -2.85
CA GLN A 24 -6.25 -14.36 -3.24
C GLN A 24 -5.86 -15.28 -2.07
N GLY A 25 -5.69 -14.73 -0.86
CA GLY A 25 -5.39 -15.49 0.35
C GLY A 25 -3.90 -15.65 0.65
N PHE A 26 -3.01 -15.00 -0.09
CA PHE A 26 -1.58 -14.98 0.26
C PHE A 26 -1.37 -14.14 1.53
N ARG A 27 -0.84 -14.77 2.58
CA ARG A 27 -0.55 -14.14 3.89
C ARG A 27 0.90 -14.37 4.28
N VAL A 28 1.82 -13.95 3.42
CA VAL A 28 3.25 -14.01 3.70
C VAL A 28 3.72 -12.73 4.38
N GLU A 29 4.71 -12.83 5.28
CA GLU A 29 5.28 -11.66 5.96
C GLU A 29 5.78 -10.60 4.97
N GLY A 30 6.28 -11.03 3.80
CA GLY A 30 6.70 -10.10 2.74
C GLY A 30 5.59 -9.13 2.31
N LEU A 31 4.33 -9.55 2.25
CA LEU A 31 3.23 -8.63 1.86
C LEU A 31 2.97 -7.57 2.93
N LYS A 32 3.24 -7.88 4.21
CA LYS A 32 3.13 -6.92 5.30
C LYS A 32 4.21 -5.85 5.21
N ASP A 33 5.43 -6.22 4.83
CA ASP A 33 6.52 -5.25 4.59
C ASP A 33 6.21 -4.37 3.39
N GLU A 34 5.69 -4.96 2.29
CA GLU A 34 5.27 -4.18 1.12
C GLU A 34 4.17 -3.17 1.47
N LEU A 35 3.15 -3.57 2.23
CA LEU A 35 2.10 -2.66 2.69
C LEU A 35 2.65 -1.50 3.54
N HIS A 36 3.63 -1.77 4.41
CA HIS A 36 4.28 -0.72 5.20
C HIS A 36 5.02 0.28 4.31
N LEU A 37 5.82 -0.21 3.37
CA LEU A 37 6.59 0.61 2.43
C LEU A 37 5.66 1.48 1.58
N ILE A 38 4.61 0.90 1.01
CA ILE A 38 3.58 1.62 0.25
C ILE A 38 2.95 2.71 1.11
N SER A 39 2.51 2.40 2.33
CA SER A 39 1.87 3.39 3.22
C SER A 39 2.80 4.57 3.53
N LYS A 40 4.10 4.29 3.74
CA LYS A 40 5.12 5.30 4.03
C LYS A 40 5.32 6.21 2.81
N THR A 41 5.45 5.62 1.62
CA THR A 41 5.64 6.36 0.38
C THR A 41 4.43 7.21 0.02
N LEU A 42 3.21 6.70 0.20
CA LEU A 42 1.98 7.47 0.00
C LEU A 42 1.89 8.68 0.94
N LYS A 43 2.30 8.52 2.20
CA LYS A 43 2.36 9.65 3.16
C LYS A 43 3.40 10.70 2.75
N GLN A 44 4.58 10.28 2.29
CA GLN A 44 5.62 11.18 1.79
C GLN A 44 5.17 11.94 0.54
N LYS A 45 4.41 11.29 -0.35
CA LYS A 45 3.87 11.86 -1.58
C LYS A 45 2.46 12.43 -1.42
N SER A 46 2.00 12.67 -0.19
CA SER A 46 0.65 13.15 0.12
C SER A 46 0.26 14.46 -0.58
N ARG A 47 1.25 15.28 -0.97
CA ARG A 47 1.03 16.53 -1.72
C ARG A 47 0.68 16.30 -3.19
N GLU A 48 1.03 15.14 -3.75
CA GLU A 48 0.78 14.77 -5.15
C GLU A 48 -0.58 14.09 -5.35
N MET A 49 -1.34 13.87 -4.27
CA MET A 49 -2.56 13.07 -4.28
C MET A 49 -3.72 13.83 -3.63
N ASN A 50 -4.95 13.49 -4.03
CA ASN A 50 -6.12 14.00 -3.35
C ASN A 50 -6.17 13.47 -1.91
N LYS A 51 -6.51 14.33 -0.95
CA LYS A 51 -6.61 13.98 0.48
C LYS A 51 -7.57 12.82 0.74
N ASN A 52 -8.69 12.76 0.03
CA ASN A 52 -9.70 11.71 0.20
C ASN A 52 -9.19 10.37 -0.37
N GLU A 53 -8.57 10.38 -1.54
CA GLU A 53 -7.95 9.18 -2.12
C GLU A 53 -6.83 8.66 -1.22
N LEU A 54 -5.99 9.56 -0.69
CA LEU A 54 -4.93 9.19 0.25
C LEU A 54 -5.51 8.54 1.52
N ALA A 55 -6.54 9.14 2.11
CA ALA A 55 -7.19 8.59 3.28
C ALA A 55 -7.80 7.21 3.00
N GLN A 56 -8.41 7.03 1.82
CA GLN A 56 -8.95 5.74 1.40
C GLN A 56 -7.85 4.68 1.31
N TYR A 57 -6.77 4.94 0.58
CA TYR A 57 -5.68 3.96 0.44
C TYR A 57 -5.02 3.62 1.77
N LEU A 58 -4.76 4.62 2.61
CA LEU A 58 -4.19 4.38 3.94
C LEU A 58 -5.14 3.57 4.84
N GLY A 59 -6.45 3.82 4.75
CA GLY A 59 -7.46 3.05 5.47
C GLY A 59 -7.56 1.61 5.00
N GLU A 60 -7.53 1.36 3.69
CA GLU A 60 -7.51 0.00 3.14
C GLU A 60 -6.23 -0.74 3.57
N ILE A 61 -5.06 -0.09 3.47
CA ILE A 61 -3.77 -0.69 3.89
C ILE A 61 -3.78 -1.04 5.38
N ASP A 62 -4.28 -0.15 6.25
CA ASP A 62 -4.38 -0.43 7.69
C ASP A 62 -5.30 -1.64 7.99
N SER A 63 -6.42 -1.75 7.27
CA SER A 63 -7.30 -2.92 7.36
C SER A 63 -6.59 -4.22 6.97
N TYR A 64 -5.86 -4.21 5.85
CA TYR A 64 -5.08 -5.38 5.42
C TYR A 64 -3.98 -5.75 6.42
N LEU A 65 -3.23 -4.76 6.94
CA LEU A 65 -2.21 -4.99 7.96
C LEU A 65 -2.78 -5.61 9.24
N LYS A 66 -4.01 -5.25 9.64
CA LYS A 66 -4.71 -5.85 10.78
C LYS A 66 -5.20 -7.27 10.51
N ASN A 67 -5.60 -7.57 9.28
CA ASN A 67 -6.13 -8.87 8.88
C ASN A 67 -5.05 -9.91 8.59
N ILE A 68 -3.85 -9.47 8.20
CA ILE A 68 -2.65 -10.31 8.11
C ILE A 68 -2.07 -10.45 9.53
N ARG A 69 -2.77 -11.20 10.39
CA ARG A 69 -2.30 -11.60 11.72
C ARG A 69 -1.63 -12.98 11.64
N HIS A 70 -0.41 -13.02 12.19
CA HIS A 70 0.50 -14.16 12.48
C HIS A 70 0.06 -15.55 12.06
#